data_AF-A0A7X1X359-F1
#
_entry.id   AF-A0A7X1X359-F1
#
_cell.length_a   1.000
_cell.length_b   1.000
_cell.length_c   1.000
_cell.angle_alpha   90.00
_cell.angle_beta   90.00
_cell.angle_gamma   90.00
#
_symmetry.space_group_name_H-M   'P 1'
#
loop_
_entity.id
_entity.type
_entity.pdbx_description
1 polymer ?
#
loop_
_entity_poly.entity_id
_entity_poly.type
_entity_poly.pdbx_seq_one_letter_code
_entity_poly.pdbx_strand_id
1 'polypeptide(L)'
;MRPVNVFEHEPPLCVERFTYAGADEEAARHNRCGQLLRHDDQAGSLWHDAFALSGQPLSEARRFCTALTPPHWPASEADLEDAVYTSRWRHDALGAVIEQIDALEHVQRFEFDVAG
;
A
#
# COMPACT_ATOMS: atom_id res chain seq x y z
N MET A 1 0.13 11.71 -16.48
CA MET A 1 0.03 12.31 -15.13
C MET A 1 -0.46 11.23 -14.19
N ARG A 2 0.01 11.17 -12.93
CA ARG A 2 -0.44 10.17 -11.94
C ARG A 2 -1.68 10.67 -11.21
N PRO A 3 -2.67 9.81 -10.87
CA PRO A 3 -3.88 10.23 -10.18
C PRO A 3 -3.56 10.70 -8.76
N VAL A 4 -4.23 11.76 -8.29
CA VAL A 4 -4.08 12.24 -6.90
C VAL A 4 -5.37 12.09 -6.10
N ASN A 5 -6.52 12.18 -6.78
CA ASN A 5 -7.84 11.92 -6.22
C ASN A 5 -8.73 11.31 -7.32
N VAL A 6 -9.72 10.52 -6.91
CA VAL A 6 -10.83 10.04 -7.75
C VAL A 6 -12.13 10.51 -7.12
N PHE A 7 -13.01 11.11 -7.94
CA PHE A 7 -14.31 11.58 -7.51
C PHE A 7 -15.42 10.79 -8.20
N GLU A 8 -16.43 10.38 -7.42
CA GLU A 8 -17.64 9.72 -7.90
C GLU A 8 -18.87 10.41 -7.32
N HIS A 9 -20.07 10.06 -7.77
CA HIS A 9 -21.38 10.61 -7.33
C HIS A 9 -21.72 12.03 -7.80
N GLU A 10 -23.00 12.39 -7.61
CA GLU A 10 -23.56 13.74 -7.79
C GLU A 10 -24.33 14.11 -6.51
N PRO A 11 -23.83 15.05 -5.67
CA PRO A 11 -22.63 15.86 -5.87
C PRO A 11 -21.31 15.04 -5.76
N PRO A 12 -20.19 15.53 -6.36
CA PRO A 12 -18.92 14.82 -6.35
C PRO A 12 -18.37 14.55 -4.94
N LEU A 13 -18.00 13.30 -4.71
CA LEU A 13 -17.40 12.77 -3.48
C LEU A 13 -16.02 12.19 -3.81
N CYS A 14 -14.98 12.60 -3.08
CA CYS A 14 -13.64 12.02 -3.20
C CYS A 14 -13.63 10.59 -2.62
N VAL A 15 -13.67 9.57 -3.48
CA VAL A 15 -13.73 8.15 -3.10
C VAL A 15 -12.35 7.48 -3.04
N GLU A 16 -11.34 8.07 -3.69
CA GLU A 16 -9.96 7.65 -3.55
C GLU A 16 -8.99 8.82 -3.50
N ARG A 17 -7.88 8.66 -2.78
CA ARG A 17 -6.78 9.62 -2.71
C ARG A 17 -5.43 8.91 -2.73
N PHE A 18 -4.47 9.49 -3.46
CA PHE A 18 -3.14 8.93 -3.66
C PHE A 18 -2.07 9.89 -3.15
N THR A 19 -1.19 9.39 -2.29
CA THR A 19 -0.03 10.13 -1.79
C THR A 19 1.25 9.46 -2.27
N TYR A 20 2.07 10.20 -3.01
CA TYR A 20 3.33 9.71 -3.56
C TYR A 20 4.54 10.27 -2.81
N ALA A 21 5.61 9.50 -2.73
CA ALA A 21 6.87 9.98 -2.16
C ALA A 21 7.53 11.01 -3.07
N GLY A 22 8.23 11.96 -2.43
CA GLY A 22 9.15 12.86 -3.10
C GLY A 22 10.44 12.17 -3.55
N ALA A 23 11.49 12.97 -3.75
CA ALA A 23 12.83 12.49 -4.11
C ALA A 23 13.88 12.88 -3.07
N ASP A 24 13.47 12.96 -1.79
CA ASP A 24 14.39 13.21 -0.68
C ASP A 24 15.24 11.97 -0.35
N GLU A 25 16.25 12.17 0.49
CA GLU A 25 17.20 11.11 0.88
C GLU A 25 16.50 9.93 1.57
N GLU A 26 15.46 10.20 2.35
CA GLU A 26 14.71 9.20 3.09
C GLU A 26 13.84 8.35 2.15
N ALA A 27 13.28 8.96 1.10
CA ALA A 27 12.64 8.24 0.01
C ALA A 27 13.65 7.39 -0.77
N ALA A 28 14.82 7.92 -1.08
CA ALA A 28 15.86 7.20 -1.82
C ALA A 28 16.39 5.98 -1.04
N ARG A 29 16.61 6.11 0.27
CA ARG A 29 17.08 5.02 1.16
C ARG A 29 16.14 3.81 1.19
N HIS A 30 14.86 4.00 0.90
CA HIS A 30 13.82 2.96 0.97
C HIS A 30 13.22 2.63 -0.41
N ASN A 31 13.88 3.06 -1.50
CA ASN A 31 13.42 2.93 -2.89
C ASN A 31 12.00 3.50 -3.14
N ARG A 32 11.62 4.53 -2.38
CA ARG A 32 10.31 5.16 -2.43
C ARG A 32 10.21 6.30 -3.42
N CYS A 33 11.30 6.75 -4.04
CA CYS A 33 11.28 7.94 -4.91
C CYS A 33 10.20 7.83 -5.99
N GLY A 34 9.17 8.68 -5.91
CA GLY A 34 8.03 8.61 -6.81
C GLY A 34 7.19 7.34 -6.68
N GLN A 35 7.26 6.57 -5.61
CA GLN A 35 6.36 5.44 -5.34
C GLN A 35 5.07 5.92 -4.63
N LEU A 36 4.02 5.11 -4.70
CA LEU A 36 2.77 5.33 -3.96
C LEU A 36 3.00 4.96 -2.49
N LEU A 37 2.95 5.93 -1.59
CA LEU A 37 3.12 5.69 -0.16
C LEU A 37 1.82 5.37 0.54
N ARG A 38 0.74 6.03 0.15
CA ARG A 38 -0.58 5.84 0.76
C ARG A 38 -1.65 5.91 -0.32
N HIS A 39 -2.51 4.91 -0.34
CA HIS A 39 -3.74 4.87 -1.11
C HIS A 39 -4.90 4.78 -0.14
N ASP A 40 -5.67 5.85 -0.09
CA ASP A 40 -6.95 5.86 0.59
C ASP A 40 -8.00 5.44 -0.44
N ASP A 41 -8.65 4.30 -0.25
CA ASP A 41 -9.64 3.71 -1.14
C ASP A 41 -11.03 3.64 -0.47
N GLN A 42 -12.00 3.02 -1.13
CA GLN A 42 -13.37 2.94 -0.61
C GLN A 42 -13.52 2.16 0.71
N ALA A 43 -12.53 1.35 1.07
CA ALA A 43 -12.59 0.52 2.26
C ALA A 43 -11.58 0.93 3.34
N GLY A 44 -10.75 1.95 3.12
CA GLY A 44 -9.81 2.46 4.13
C GLY A 44 -8.49 2.93 3.55
N SER A 45 -7.42 2.82 4.33
CA SER A 45 -6.08 3.29 3.96
C SER A 45 -5.11 2.12 3.83
N LEU A 46 -4.38 2.08 2.72
CA LEU A 46 -3.22 1.24 2.47
C LEU A 46 -1.95 2.09 2.45
N TRP A 47 -0.86 1.62 3.05
CA TRP A 47 0.43 2.29 2.92
C TRP A 47 1.62 1.34 2.78
N HIS A 48 2.67 1.85 2.14
CA HIS A 48 3.90 1.13 1.84
C HIS A 48 5.12 1.89 2.40
N ASP A 49 5.91 1.19 3.22
CA ASP A 49 7.05 1.81 3.90
C ASP A 49 8.37 1.71 3.12
N ALA A 50 8.51 0.69 2.27
CA ALA A 50 9.71 0.45 1.48
C ALA A 50 9.42 -0.45 0.27
N PHE A 51 10.28 -0.35 -0.74
CA PHE A 51 10.20 -1.11 -1.98
C PHE A 51 11.48 -1.89 -2.24
N ALA A 52 11.35 -3.04 -2.90
CA ALA A 52 12.46 -3.81 -3.41
C ALA A 52 13.20 -3.01 -4.50
N LEU A 53 14.43 -3.42 -4.82
CA LEU A 53 15.20 -2.81 -5.92
C LEU A 53 14.48 -2.92 -7.27
N SER A 54 13.69 -3.97 -7.45
CA SER A 54 12.82 -4.20 -8.61
C SER A 54 11.50 -3.39 -8.57
N GLY A 55 11.25 -2.65 -7.48
CA GLY A 55 10.12 -1.71 -7.36
C GLY A 55 8.85 -2.26 -6.72
N GLN A 56 8.80 -3.55 -6.35
CA GLN A 56 7.67 -4.14 -5.62
C GLN A 56 7.66 -3.70 -4.14
N PRO A 57 6.49 -3.59 -3.49
CA PRO A 57 6.42 -3.34 -2.06
C PRO A 57 7.10 -4.45 -1.23
N LEU A 58 7.79 -4.05 -0.15
CA LEU A 58 8.31 -4.98 0.87
C LEU A 58 7.33 -5.16 2.04
N SER A 59 6.47 -4.17 2.25
CA SER A 59 5.44 -4.16 3.29
C SER A 59 4.24 -3.38 2.79
N GLU A 60 3.06 -3.83 3.18
CA GLU A 60 1.79 -3.15 2.99
C GLU A 60 1.01 -3.24 4.30
N ALA A 61 0.56 -2.11 4.80
CA ALA A 61 -0.26 -2.06 5.98
C ALA A 61 -1.62 -1.44 5.64
N ARG A 62 -2.66 -2.09 6.13
CA ARG A 62 -4.07 -1.77 5.89
C ARG A 62 -4.73 -1.38 7.20
N ARG A 63 -5.48 -0.28 7.18
CA ARG A 63 -6.55 0.03 8.14
C ARG A 63 -7.85 0.18 7.39
N PHE A 64 -8.92 -0.41 7.91
CA PHE A 64 -10.24 -0.28 7.30
C PHE A 64 -10.99 0.94 7.85
N CYS A 65 -11.94 1.47 7.09
CA CYS A 65 -12.89 2.45 7.61
C CYS A 65 -13.76 1.81 8.69
N THR A 66 -14.07 2.57 9.75
CA THR A 66 -14.99 2.13 10.82
C THR A 66 -16.43 2.02 10.32
N ALA A 67 -16.80 2.77 9.29
CA ALA A 67 -18.09 2.72 8.63
C ALA A 67 -18.01 2.01 7.28
N LEU A 68 -19.06 1.28 6.93
CA LEU A 68 -19.20 0.60 5.62
C LEU A 68 -19.75 1.52 4.52
N THR A 69 -19.99 2.79 4.82
CA THR A 69 -20.40 3.79 3.83
C THR A 69 -19.17 4.32 3.08
N PRO A 70 -19.31 4.69 1.79
CA PRO A 70 -18.20 5.29 1.05
C PRO A 70 -17.57 6.47 1.81
N PRO A 71 -16.24 6.47 2.03
CA PRO A 71 -15.55 7.56 2.71
C PRO A 71 -15.50 8.81 1.82
N HIS A 72 -15.36 9.97 2.46
CA HIS A 72 -15.05 11.22 1.79
C HIS A 72 -13.60 11.62 2.11
N TRP A 73 -12.67 11.35 1.20
CA TRP A 73 -11.26 11.61 1.46
C TRP A 73 -10.89 13.10 1.34
N PRO A 74 -10.03 13.64 2.23
CA PRO A 74 -9.41 12.95 3.35
C PRO A 74 -10.38 12.77 4.54
N ALA A 75 -10.55 11.53 5.01
CA ALA A 75 -11.26 11.22 6.24
C ALA A 75 -10.36 11.48 7.47
N SER A 76 -10.98 11.55 8.65
CA SER A 76 -10.25 11.61 9.91
C SER A 76 -9.52 10.29 10.17
N GLU A 77 -8.37 10.33 10.85
CA GLU A 77 -7.72 9.11 11.35
C GLU A 77 -8.61 8.36 12.35
N ALA A 78 -9.56 9.05 13.01
CA ALA A 78 -10.57 8.44 13.87
C ALA A 78 -11.68 7.70 13.09
N ASP A 79 -11.78 7.90 11.77
CA ASP A 79 -12.71 7.18 10.89
C ASP A 79 -12.12 5.86 10.39
N LEU A 80 -10.88 5.54 10.80
CA LEU A 80 -10.21 4.27 10.54
C LEU A 80 -10.21 3.40 11.81
N GLU A 81 -10.28 2.09 11.63
CA GLU A 81 -10.12 1.12 12.71
C GLU A 81 -8.71 1.22 13.32
N ASP A 82 -8.62 0.95 14.63
CA ASP A 82 -7.35 0.88 15.34
C ASP A 82 -6.49 -0.31 14.88
N ALA A 83 -7.12 -1.37 14.37
CA ALA A 83 -6.46 -2.57 13.92
C ALA A 83 -5.67 -2.32 12.62
N VAL A 84 -4.38 -2.63 12.65
CA VAL A 84 -3.49 -2.54 11.47
C VAL A 84 -3.16 -3.95 10.99
N TYR A 85 -3.52 -4.25 9.74
CA TYR A 85 -3.23 -5.53 9.11
C TYR A 85 -2.01 -5.36 8.20
N THR A 86 -0.88 -5.97 8.54
CA THR A 86 0.38 -5.80 7.80
C THR A 86 0.80 -7.08 7.09
N SER A 87 0.91 -7.02 5.76
CA SER A 87 1.53 -8.08 4.96
C SER A 87 2.95 -7.67 4.54
N ARG A 88 3.87 -8.63 4.48
CA ARG A 88 5.27 -8.40 4.08
C ARG A 88 5.70 -9.40 3.03
N TRP A 89 6.59 -8.98 2.14
CA TRP A 89 7.13 -9.81 1.07
C TRP A 89 8.64 -9.71 0.99
N ARG A 90 9.25 -10.81 0.58
CA ARG A 90 10.62 -10.82 0.03
C ARG A 90 10.56 -11.24 -1.42
N HIS A 91 11.36 -10.56 -2.22
CA HIS A 91 11.46 -10.79 -3.66
C HIS A 91 12.87 -11.26 -4.00
N ASP A 92 12.99 -12.11 -5.01
CA ASP A 92 14.28 -12.43 -5.61
C ASP A 92 14.78 -11.29 -6.53
N ALA A 93 15.92 -11.51 -7.19
CA ALA A 93 16.52 -10.52 -8.08
C ALA A 93 15.70 -10.26 -9.37
N LEU A 94 14.80 -11.17 -9.74
CA LEU A 94 13.88 -11.01 -10.86
C LEU A 94 12.55 -10.38 -10.44
N GLY A 95 12.33 -10.22 -9.12
CA GLY A 95 11.12 -9.65 -8.55
C GLY A 95 10.02 -10.67 -8.26
N ALA A 96 10.33 -11.96 -8.28
CA ALA A 96 9.39 -13.01 -7.88
C ALA A 96 9.32 -13.11 -6.35
N VAL A 97 8.13 -13.34 -5.79
CA VAL A 97 7.93 -13.51 -4.35
C VAL A 97 8.53 -14.84 -3.90
N ILE A 98 9.48 -14.80 -2.96
CA ILE A 98 10.12 -15.98 -2.36
C ILE A 98 9.66 -16.21 -0.91
N GLU A 99 9.15 -15.17 -0.25
CA GLU A 99 8.55 -15.28 1.08
C GLU A 99 7.41 -14.26 1.22
N GLN A 100 6.31 -14.68 1.83
CA GLN A 100 5.20 -13.82 2.25
C GLN A 100 4.90 -14.07 3.72
N ILE A 101 4.71 -12.98 4.47
CA ILE A 101 4.22 -13.01 5.85
C ILE A 101 2.87 -12.29 5.84
N ASP A 102 1.80 -12.98 6.24
CA ASP A 102 0.46 -12.38 6.29
C ASP A 102 0.25 -11.54 7.55
N ALA A 103 -0.91 -10.88 7.64
CA ALA A 103 -1.28 -10.02 8.77
C ALA A 103 -1.43 -10.76 10.12
N LEU A 104 -1.51 -12.09 10.09
CA LEU A 104 -1.55 -12.96 11.27
C LEU A 104 -0.21 -13.68 11.48
N GLU A 105 0.86 -13.20 10.82
CA GLU A 105 2.23 -13.67 10.91
C GLU A 105 2.47 -15.10 10.37
N HIS A 106 1.55 -15.66 9.58
CA HIS A 106 1.83 -16.92 8.89
C HIS A 106 2.82 -16.69 7.75
N VAL A 107 3.81 -17.60 7.65
CA VAL A 107 4.89 -17.51 6.68
C VAL A 107 4.68 -18.53 5.55
N GLN A 108 4.66 -18.05 4.32
CA GLN A 108 4.70 -18.87 3.11
C GLN A 108 6.02 -18.64 2.39
N ARG A 109 6.66 -19.73 1.93
CA ARG A 109 7.92 -19.67 1.17
C ARG A 109 7.77 -20.37 -0.16
N PHE A 110 8.41 -19.81 -1.17
CA PHE A 110 8.35 -20.27 -2.55
C PHE A 110 9.77 -20.51 -3.05
N GLU A 111 9.95 -21.64 -3.73
CA GLU A 111 11.18 -21.99 -4.43
C GLU A 111 10.84 -22.24 -5.89
N PHE A 112 11.73 -21.79 -6.78
CA PHE A 112 11.54 -21.85 -8.22
C PHE A 112 12.65 -22.72 -8.82
N ASP A 113 12.32 -23.47 -9.88
CA ASP A 113 13.30 -24.27 -10.59
C ASP A 113 14.08 -23.44 -11.63
N VAL A 114 14.87 -24.09 -12.47
CA VAL A 114 15.71 -23.41 -13.47
C VAL A 114 14.90 -22.64 -14.54
N ALA A 115 13.62 -22.99 -14.73
CA ALA A 115 12.73 -22.31 -15.66
C ALA A 115 11.98 -21.13 -15.01
N GLY A 116 12.03 -21.01 -13.68
CA GLY A 116 11.31 -20.00 -12.91
C GLY A 116 9.89 -20.40 -12.55
#